data_AF-A0A7J2Y3K4-F1
#
_entry.id   AF-A0A7J2Y3K4-F1
#
_cell.length_a   1.000
_cell.length_b   1.000
_cell.length_c   1.000
_cell.angle_alpha   90.00
_cell.angle_beta   90.00
_cell.angle_gamma   90.00
#
_symmetry.space_group_name_H-M   'P 1'
#
loop_
_entity.id
_entity.type
_entity.pdbx_description
1 polymer ?
#
loop_
_entity_poly.entity_id
_entity_poly.type
_entity_poly.pdbx_seq_one_letter_code
_entity_poly.pdbx_strand_id
1 'polypeptide(L)'
;MRAHPWRARNSASVYPRPRLAPVMSATRLNTVIASWIAAPGARHWGLMAVPDLSAFMYTNSTNPRTAAGRSIPPGAFMARRSPPAPVGLDVADARIQLVEQIRRVPKAPPTIDLQSYVGSPVPVLGLSVPQLRRILKDFWRAHRDLDEKSVNALARALWPGQTFEEKIVAIGLLSQYEKVLGDASWALTDGWVDEATGWGLSDSLAAGPVAGMVRSKPARFRAILRWTRATNLWRRRASTYALHRYVRAKELDRPFQLLEKLLRDREFWVQRAVGTWLRECWKVDRKRTEKFLVSHIQRGLPPVVVSVATERASKAFRARLRRMNTWKRAPKR
;
A
#
# COMPACT_ATOMS: atom_id res chain seq x y z
N MET A 1 15.21 11.54 37.03
CA MET A 1 14.80 10.16 36.63
C MET A 1 13.28 10.08 36.68
N ARG A 2 12.58 10.09 35.54
CA ARG A 2 11.11 9.86 35.49
C ARG A 2 10.85 8.65 34.60
N ALA A 3 10.17 7.66 35.17
CA ALA A 3 9.88 6.38 34.56
C ALA A 3 8.78 6.52 33.48
N HIS A 4 9.01 5.94 32.30
CA HIS A 4 8.03 5.83 31.22
C HIS A 4 6.98 4.75 31.56
N PRO A 5 5.67 5.03 31.48
CA PRO A 5 4.64 4.07 31.83
C PRO A 5 4.15 3.34 30.59
N TRP A 6 4.93 2.41 30.03
CA TRP A 6 4.41 1.41 29.08
C TRP A 6 5.19 0.11 29.22
N ARG A 7 4.95 -0.61 30.32
CA ARG A 7 5.30 -2.04 30.46
C ARG A 7 4.06 -2.85 30.88
N ALA A 8 3.77 -3.84 30.01
CA ALA A 8 3.12 -5.12 30.25
C ALA A 8 1.60 -5.17 30.58
N ARG A 9 0.82 -5.72 29.63
CA ARG A 9 0.16 -7.04 29.78
C ARG A 9 -0.47 -7.56 28.48
N ASN A 10 -0.70 -8.88 28.46
CA ASN A 10 -0.83 -9.81 27.34
C ASN A 10 -2.09 -9.69 26.45
N SER A 11 -1.90 -10.09 25.19
CA SER A 11 -2.86 -10.80 24.31
C SER A 11 -4.26 -10.19 24.09
N ALA A 12 -4.30 -8.98 23.55
CA ALA A 12 -5.39 -8.51 22.70
C ALA A 12 -4.78 -7.55 21.66
N SER A 13 -5.23 -7.61 20.40
CA SER A 13 -4.78 -6.66 19.36
C SER A 13 -5.05 -5.24 19.86
N VAL A 14 -3.99 -4.43 20.03
CA VAL A 14 -4.05 -3.02 20.48
C VAL A 14 -4.92 -2.16 19.55
N TYR A 15 -5.13 -2.61 18.32
CA TYR A 15 -5.98 -1.93 17.35
C TYR A 15 -7.35 -2.60 17.26
N PRO A 16 -8.44 -1.82 17.32
CA PRO A 16 -9.79 -2.36 17.24
C PRO A 16 -9.97 -3.11 15.92
N ARG A 17 -10.57 -4.29 15.99
CA ARG A 17 -11.08 -4.96 14.80
C ARG A 17 -12.29 -4.15 14.33
N PRO A 18 -12.40 -3.77 13.05
CA PRO A 18 -13.63 -3.17 12.57
C PRO A 18 -14.78 -4.15 12.83
N ARG A 19 -15.86 -3.69 13.47
CA ARG A 19 -17.11 -4.45 13.51
C ARG A 19 -17.56 -4.59 12.06
N LEU A 20 -17.48 -5.80 11.51
CA LEU A 20 -18.12 -6.10 10.23
C LEU A 20 -19.62 -5.89 10.47
N ALA A 21 -20.20 -4.86 9.84
CA ALA A 21 -21.64 -4.64 9.91
C ALA A 21 -22.38 -5.91 9.43
N PRO A 22 -23.52 -6.27 10.05
CA PRO A 22 -24.31 -7.42 9.63
C PRO A 22 -24.72 -7.24 8.16
N VAL A 23 -24.72 -8.34 7.42
CA VAL A 23 -25.09 -8.42 6.00
C VAL A 23 -26.49 -7.81 5.82
N MET A 24 -26.56 -6.56 5.36
CA MET A 24 -27.80 -5.94 4.91
C MET A 24 -28.05 -6.29 3.43
N SER A 25 -29.32 -6.57 3.14
CA SER A 25 -29.81 -7.18 1.89
C SER A 25 -29.58 -6.33 0.65
N ALA A 26 -29.48 -7.04 -0.49
CA ALA A 26 -28.83 -6.65 -1.73
C ALA A 26 -29.56 -5.64 -2.64
N THR A 27 -30.40 -4.72 -2.13
CA THR A 27 -31.28 -3.92 -3.02
C THR A 27 -31.11 -2.39 -2.93
N ARG A 28 -30.18 -1.83 -2.14
CA ARG A 28 -29.94 -0.35 -2.10
C ARG A 28 -28.47 0.08 -2.10
N LEU A 29 -27.62 -0.58 -2.90
CA LEU A 29 -26.19 -0.25 -3.04
C LEU A 29 -25.71 -0.21 -4.51
N ASN A 30 -26.63 -0.16 -5.48
CA ASN A 30 -26.30 -0.26 -6.91
C ASN A 30 -26.19 1.09 -7.66
N THR A 31 -26.39 2.25 -7.02
CA THR A 31 -26.49 3.53 -7.77
C THR A 31 -25.25 4.43 -7.70
N VAL A 32 -24.18 4.10 -6.95
CA VAL A 32 -23.04 5.03 -6.76
C VAL A 32 -21.71 4.52 -7.35
N ILE A 33 -21.63 3.28 -7.83
CA ILE A 33 -20.35 2.70 -8.31
C ILE A 33 -20.38 2.37 -9.82
N ALA A 34 -21.54 2.51 -10.47
CA ALA A 34 -21.71 2.26 -11.89
C ALA A 34 -21.34 3.44 -12.83
N SER A 35 -20.90 4.60 -12.31
CA SER A 35 -20.53 5.77 -13.14
C SER A 35 -19.02 6.03 -13.29
N TRP A 36 -18.14 5.18 -12.74
CA TRP A 36 -16.71 5.51 -12.60
C TRP A 36 -15.74 4.86 -13.61
N ILE A 37 -16.23 4.12 -14.61
CA ILE A 37 -15.49 3.79 -15.84
C ILE A 37 -16.50 3.67 -17.00
N ALA A 38 -16.65 4.71 -17.82
CA ALA A 38 -17.35 4.60 -19.09
C ALA A 38 -16.36 4.20 -20.20
N ALA A 39 -16.38 2.92 -20.58
CA ALA A 39 -16.32 2.44 -21.98
C ALA A 39 -16.94 1.03 -22.02
N PRO A 40 -17.68 0.67 -23.08
CA PRO A 40 -18.83 -0.23 -23.00
C PRO A 40 -18.46 -1.72 -23.02
N GLY A 41 -19.15 -2.51 -22.20
CA GLY A 41 -19.20 -3.97 -22.33
C GLY A 41 -18.69 -4.78 -21.14
N ALA A 42 -19.33 -4.66 -19.97
CA ALA A 42 -19.24 -5.71 -18.95
C ALA A 42 -20.47 -5.67 -18.03
N ARG A 43 -21.42 -6.57 -18.29
CA ARG A 43 -22.64 -6.77 -17.48
C ARG A 43 -22.32 -7.54 -16.18
N HIS A 44 -22.91 -7.07 -15.07
CA HIS A 44 -23.15 -7.73 -13.77
C HIS A 44 -21.95 -8.00 -12.83
N TRP A 45 -21.88 -7.24 -11.71
CA TRP A 45 -20.98 -7.50 -10.58
C TRP A 45 -21.68 -7.27 -9.23
N GLY A 46 -21.93 -8.35 -8.48
CA GLY A 46 -22.45 -8.32 -7.12
C GLY A 46 -21.34 -8.45 -6.05
N LEU A 47 -21.57 -7.78 -4.91
CA LEU A 47 -20.85 -7.80 -3.62
C LEU A 47 -19.41 -7.28 -3.63
N MET A 48 -19.25 -6.02 -3.20
CA MET A 48 -17.98 -5.29 -3.20
C MET A 48 -17.09 -5.61 -1.99
N ALA A 49 -15.84 -5.89 -2.31
CA ALA A 49 -14.71 -5.89 -1.39
C ALA A 49 -14.40 -4.48 -0.89
N VAL A 50 -13.92 -4.37 0.35
CA VAL A 50 -13.35 -3.13 0.91
C VAL A 50 -12.28 -2.59 -0.05
N PRO A 51 -12.42 -1.37 -0.62
CA PRO A 51 -11.44 -0.84 -1.56
C PRO A 51 -10.09 -0.62 -0.90
N ASP A 52 -9.06 -1.28 -1.44
CA ASP A 52 -7.68 -1.06 -1.05
C ASP A 52 -7.23 0.33 -1.54
N LEU A 53 -7.11 1.31 -0.63
CA LEU A 53 -6.59 2.65 -0.95
C LEU A 53 -5.18 2.58 -1.57
N SER A 54 -4.38 1.56 -1.23
CA SER A 54 -3.03 1.37 -1.78
C SER A 54 -3.04 0.94 -3.24
N ALA A 55 -4.07 0.24 -3.72
CA ALA A 55 -4.22 -0.07 -5.13
C ALA A 55 -4.69 1.16 -5.93
N PHE A 56 -5.44 2.05 -5.27
CA PHE A 56 -6.03 3.20 -5.94
C PHE A 56 -4.96 4.24 -6.28
N MET A 57 -4.06 4.60 -5.35
CA MET A 57 -3.05 5.66 -5.53
C MET A 57 -2.10 5.52 -6.75
N TYR A 58 -1.99 4.34 -7.37
CA TYR A 58 -0.89 4.01 -8.30
C TYR A 58 -1.29 3.67 -9.75
N THR A 59 -2.47 4.08 -10.24
CA THR A 59 -2.75 4.02 -11.69
C THR A 59 -2.12 5.20 -12.43
N ASN A 60 -0.79 5.19 -12.56
CA ASN A 60 -0.10 5.87 -13.65
C ASN A 60 1.27 5.21 -13.86
N SER A 61 1.28 4.17 -14.70
CA SER A 61 2.50 3.65 -15.31
C SER A 61 2.13 3.17 -16.71
N THR A 62 2.33 4.07 -17.67
CA THR A 62 2.68 3.85 -19.09
C THR A 62 2.35 2.48 -19.72
N ASN A 63 1.46 2.53 -20.70
CA ASN A 63 1.17 1.50 -21.70
C ASN A 63 2.40 1.25 -22.59
N PRO A 64 2.91 0.01 -22.78
CA PRO A 64 4.00 -0.28 -23.70
C PRO A 64 3.46 -0.88 -25.00
N ARG A 65 3.44 -0.07 -26.08
CA ARG A 65 3.28 -0.43 -27.52
C ARG A 65 3.37 0.92 -28.26
N THR A 66 4.27 1.24 -29.17
CA THR A 66 5.06 0.50 -30.16
C THR A 66 6.20 1.42 -30.60
N ALA A 67 7.44 0.94 -30.59
CA ALA A 67 8.57 1.61 -31.24
C ALA A 67 8.61 1.16 -32.71
N ALA A 68 8.49 2.10 -33.64
CA ALA A 68 8.83 1.91 -35.04
C ALA A 68 9.79 3.03 -35.44
N GLY A 69 10.94 2.63 -36.00
CA GLY A 69 12.11 3.47 -36.16
C GLY A 69 11.96 4.63 -37.16
N ARG A 70 12.72 5.69 -36.89
CA ARG A 70 13.26 6.59 -37.90
C ARG A 70 14.70 6.95 -37.50
N SER A 71 15.62 6.74 -38.44
CA SER A 71 17.02 7.13 -38.39
C SER A 71 17.15 8.67 -38.43
N ILE A 72 18.08 9.22 -37.65
CA ILE A 72 18.46 10.64 -37.64
C ILE A 72 19.91 10.72 -38.18
N PRO A 73 20.23 11.65 -39.11
CA PRO A 73 21.58 11.79 -39.64
C PRO A 73 22.52 12.48 -38.64
N PRO A 74 23.84 12.28 -38.73
CA PRO A 74 24.80 12.84 -37.78
C PRO A 74 25.23 14.25 -38.20
N GLY A 75 25.17 15.22 -37.29
CA GLY A 75 25.87 16.49 -37.44
C GLY A 75 25.12 17.73 -36.95
N ALA A 76 25.21 18.01 -35.65
CA ALA A 76 25.23 19.36 -35.07
C ALA A 76 25.46 19.25 -33.55
N PHE A 77 26.70 19.37 -33.12
CA PHE A 77 27.02 19.59 -31.70
C PHE A 77 26.60 21.04 -31.35
N MET A 78 25.32 21.24 -31.04
CA MET A 78 24.92 22.43 -30.29
C MET A 78 25.35 22.21 -28.84
N ALA A 79 26.22 23.08 -28.34
CA ALA A 79 26.58 23.16 -26.94
C ALA A 79 25.30 23.21 -26.11
N ARG A 80 25.03 22.12 -25.37
CA ARG A 80 23.96 22.13 -24.37
C ARG A 80 24.34 23.20 -23.37
N ARG A 81 23.59 24.30 -23.32
CA ARG A 81 23.61 25.21 -22.18
C ARG A 81 23.46 24.35 -20.94
N SER A 82 24.44 24.39 -20.05
CA SER A 82 24.33 23.77 -18.73
C SER A 82 23.00 24.21 -18.11
N PRO A 83 22.20 23.30 -17.54
CA PRO A 83 20.98 23.69 -16.86
C PRO A 83 21.34 24.72 -15.77
N PRO A 84 20.53 25.77 -15.56
CA PRO A 84 20.74 26.68 -14.45
C PRO A 84 20.81 25.87 -13.16
N ALA A 85 21.72 26.24 -12.25
CA ALA A 85 21.85 25.60 -10.95
C ALA A 85 20.45 25.54 -10.30
N PRO A 86 20.02 24.39 -9.76
CA PRO A 86 18.70 24.27 -9.18
C PRO A 86 18.57 25.29 -8.05
N VAL A 87 17.67 26.25 -8.23
CA VAL A 87 17.23 27.14 -7.15
C VAL A 87 16.70 26.20 -6.07
N GLY A 88 17.41 26.12 -4.94
CA GLY A 88 17.09 25.20 -3.87
C GLY A 88 15.65 25.41 -3.40
N LEU A 89 14.91 24.32 -3.24
CA LEU A 89 13.55 24.37 -2.69
C LEU A 89 13.62 24.96 -1.27
N ASP A 90 12.91 26.06 -1.03
CA ASP A 90 12.61 26.49 0.34
C ASP A 90 11.61 25.49 0.94
N VAL A 91 12.14 24.62 1.81
CA VAL A 91 11.37 23.54 2.43
C VAL A 91 10.28 24.08 3.37
N ALA A 92 10.54 25.20 4.04
CA ALA A 92 9.59 25.77 5.00
C ALA A 92 8.39 26.38 4.26
N ASP A 93 8.66 27.19 3.23
CA ASP A 93 7.63 27.79 2.39
C ASP A 93 6.83 26.71 1.63
N ALA A 94 7.51 25.74 1.00
CA ALA A 94 6.84 24.65 0.29
C ALA A 94 5.94 23.81 1.22
N ARG A 95 6.37 23.59 2.47
CA ARG A 95 5.55 22.92 3.48
C ARG A 95 4.30 23.75 3.81
N ILE A 96 4.46 25.06 4.07
CA ILE A 96 3.34 25.95 4.37
C ILE A 96 2.32 25.92 3.24
N GLN A 97 2.77 26.09 1.99
CA GLN A 97 1.91 26.07 0.81
C GLN A 97 1.14 24.75 0.66
N LEU A 98 1.81 23.60 0.82
CA LEU A 98 1.13 22.29 0.74
C LEU A 98 0.10 22.10 1.85
N VAL A 99 0.42 22.49 3.08
CA VAL A 99 -0.52 22.39 4.22
C VAL A 99 -1.72 23.31 4.01
N GLU A 100 -1.51 24.53 3.51
CA GLU A 100 -2.59 25.44 3.15
C GLU A 100 -3.48 24.88 2.04
N GLN A 101 -2.89 24.31 0.99
CA GLN A 101 -3.64 23.65 -0.09
C GLN A 101 -4.50 22.53 0.47
N ILE A 102 -3.94 21.64 1.29
CA ILE A 102 -4.69 20.56 1.97
C ILE A 102 -5.87 21.13 2.75
N ARG A 103 -5.65 22.18 3.54
CA ARG A 103 -6.68 22.79 4.39
C ARG A 103 -7.75 23.52 3.58
N ARG A 104 -7.43 24.12 2.44
CA ARG A 104 -8.38 24.87 1.59
C ARG A 104 -9.26 23.98 0.72
N VAL A 105 -8.88 22.72 0.46
CA VAL A 105 -9.69 21.82 -0.36
C VAL A 105 -11.10 21.67 0.24
N PRO A 106 -12.18 21.90 -0.56
CA PRO A 106 -13.55 21.61 -0.12
C PRO A 106 -13.73 20.13 0.19
N LYS A 107 -14.29 19.80 1.37
CA LYS A 107 -14.57 18.43 1.77
C LYS A 107 -16.05 18.15 1.62
N ALA A 108 -16.39 17.05 0.96
CA ALA A 108 -17.75 16.53 0.96
C ALA A 108 -17.99 15.80 2.29
N PRO A 109 -19.20 15.89 2.88
CA PRO A 109 -19.55 15.07 4.03
C PRO A 109 -19.33 13.59 3.70
N PRO A 110 -18.56 12.86 4.52
CA PRO A 110 -18.25 11.48 4.21
C PRO A 110 -19.47 10.59 4.47
N THR A 111 -19.69 9.60 3.61
CA THR A 111 -20.76 8.61 3.78
C THR A 111 -20.42 7.51 4.79
N ILE A 112 -19.17 7.48 5.24
CA ILE A 112 -18.63 6.55 6.23
C ILE A 112 -17.74 7.31 7.22
N ASP A 113 -17.51 6.74 8.40
CA ASP A 113 -16.48 7.24 9.31
C ASP A 113 -15.07 6.98 8.73
N LEU A 114 -14.46 8.04 8.17
CA LEU A 114 -13.13 7.98 7.57
C LEU A 114 -12.02 7.72 8.60
N GLN A 115 -12.18 8.19 9.83
CA GLN A 115 -11.20 8.00 10.90
C GLN A 115 -11.09 6.51 11.25
N SER A 116 -12.23 5.89 11.52
CA SER A 116 -12.31 4.45 11.75
C SER A 116 -11.90 3.65 10.52
N TYR A 117 -12.25 4.14 9.32
CA TYR A 117 -11.93 3.46 8.08
C TYR A 117 -10.43 3.25 7.92
N VAL A 118 -9.60 4.29 8.02
CA VAL A 118 -8.14 4.19 7.79
C VAL A 118 -7.39 3.49 8.94
N GLY A 119 -8.05 3.35 10.10
CA GLY A 119 -7.53 2.66 11.28
C GLY A 119 -6.31 3.35 11.92
N SER A 120 -6.12 4.64 11.65
CA SER A 120 -5.04 5.46 12.18
C SER A 120 -5.54 6.27 13.37
N PRO A 121 -4.70 6.55 14.38
CA PRO A 121 -5.01 7.52 15.44
C PRO A 121 -4.86 8.98 14.98
N VAL A 122 -4.31 9.22 13.79
CA VAL A 122 -4.07 10.56 13.26
C VAL A 122 -5.38 11.14 12.73
N PRO A 123 -5.78 12.36 13.12
CA PRO A 123 -6.97 13.05 12.61
C PRO A 123 -7.08 13.05 11.09
N VAL A 124 -8.24 12.66 10.55
CA VAL A 124 -8.54 12.65 9.12
C VAL A 124 -9.34 13.89 8.73
N LEU A 125 -8.84 14.70 7.79
CA LEU A 125 -9.54 15.89 7.29
C LEU A 125 -10.65 15.55 6.29
N GLY A 126 -10.53 14.42 5.59
CA GLY A 126 -11.53 13.94 4.65
C GLY A 126 -11.28 14.34 3.20
N LEU A 127 -10.02 14.53 2.80
CA LEU A 127 -9.72 14.73 1.37
C LEU A 127 -9.90 13.41 0.62
N SER A 128 -10.56 13.48 -0.52
CA SER A 128 -10.64 12.37 -1.44
C SER A 128 -9.29 12.08 -2.08
N VAL A 129 -9.10 10.84 -2.52
CA VAL A 129 -7.87 10.45 -3.23
C VAL A 129 -7.61 11.30 -4.49
N PRO A 130 -8.61 11.61 -5.35
CA PRO A 130 -8.39 12.51 -6.48
C PRO A 130 -7.88 13.91 -6.09
N GLN A 131 -8.34 14.46 -4.96
CA GLN A 131 -7.86 15.76 -4.45
C GLN A 131 -6.40 15.67 -4.00
N LEU A 132 -6.03 14.64 -3.24
CA LEU A 132 -4.64 14.40 -2.84
C LEU A 132 -3.71 14.23 -4.05
N ARG A 133 -4.15 13.48 -5.07
CA ARG A 133 -3.41 13.34 -6.33
C ARG A 133 -3.24 14.66 -7.07
N ARG A 134 -4.27 15.51 -7.06
CA ARG A 134 -4.20 16.82 -7.71
C ARG A 134 -3.12 17.67 -7.06
N ILE A 135 -3.13 17.80 -5.74
CA ILE A 135 -2.10 18.53 -4.97
C ILE A 135 -0.69 18.03 -5.32
N LEU A 136 -0.47 16.72 -5.23
CA LEU A 136 0.84 16.10 -5.53
C LEU A 136 1.28 16.33 -6.98
N LYS A 137 0.34 16.20 -7.93
CA LYS A 137 0.61 16.38 -9.35
C LYS A 137 0.94 17.82 -9.69
N ASP A 138 0.24 18.77 -9.09
CA ASP A 138 0.47 20.20 -9.33
C ASP A 138 1.81 20.63 -8.72
N PHE A 139 2.13 20.16 -7.50
CA PHE A 139 3.46 20.34 -6.91
C PHE A 139 4.58 19.74 -7.79
N TRP A 140 4.40 18.50 -8.25
CA TRP A 140 5.39 17.85 -9.13
C TRP A 140 5.59 18.58 -10.46
N ARG A 141 4.53 19.17 -11.02
CA ARG A 141 4.63 19.96 -12.25
C ARG A 141 5.45 21.23 -12.06
N ALA A 142 5.34 21.87 -10.90
CA ALA A 142 6.10 23.06 -10.55
C ALA A 142 7.56 22.76 -10.18
N HIS A 143 7.86 21.55 -9.68
CA HIS A 143 9.18 21.20 -9.14
C HIS A 143 9.74 19.89 -9.71
N ARG A 144 9.75 19.70 -11.04
CA ARG A 144 10.07 18.41 -11.67
C ARG A 144 11.44 17.82 -11.31
N ASP A 145 12.44 18.69 -11.11
CA ASP A 145 13.85 18.33 -11.05
C ASP A 145 14.42 18.37 -9.62
N LEU A 146 13.59 18.16 -8.60
CA LEU A 146 14.07 18.04 -7.22
C LEU A 146 14.97 16.80 -7.04
N ASP A 147 16.07 17.00 -6.31
CA ASP A 147 16.99 15.93 -5.94
C ASP A 147 16.49 15.13 -4.72
N GLU A 148 17.21 14.05 -4.38
CA GLU A 148 16.90 13.22 -3.21
C GLU A 148 16.84 14.06 -1.92
N LYS A 149 17.74 15.02 -1.76
CA LYS A 149 17.89 15.80 -0.53
C LYS A 149 16.68 16.70 -0.30
N SER A 150 16.27 17.46 -1.31
CA SER A 150 15.11 18.36 -1.25
C SER A 150 13.81 17.60 -1.06
N VAL A 151 13.61 16.49 -1.79
CA VAL A 151 12.42 15.65 -1.65
C VAL A 151 12.34 15.06 -0.23
N ASN A 152 13.44 14.49 0.27
CA ASN A 152 13.48 13.92 1.62
C ASN A 152 13.29 14.99 2.70
N ALA A 153 13.84 16.20 2.51
CA ALA A 153 13.68 17.30 3.46
C ALA A 153 12.22 17.75 3.56
N LEU A 154 11.54 17.95 2.43
CA LEU A 154 10.12 18.32 2.42
C LEU A 154 9.23 17.21 2.98
N ALA A 155 9.45 15.96 2.58
CA ALA A 155 8.69 14.83 3.10
C ALA A 155 8.88 14.70 4.63
N ARG A 156 10.10 14.89 5.14
CA ARG A 156 10.39 14.93 6.58
C ARG A 156 9.72 16.09 7.30
N ALA A 157 9.59 17.24 6.66
CA ALA A 157 8.91 18.41 7.25
C ALA A 157 7.39 18.23 7.34
N LEU A 158 6.78 17.44 6.42
CA LEU A 158 5.35 17.11 6.42
C LEU A 158 5.00 15.92 7.33
N TRP A 159 5.92 14.97 7.51
CA TRP A 159 5.68 13.76 8.30
C TRP A 159 5.21 13.99 9.74
N PRO A 160 5.72 14.95 10.54
CA PRO A 160 5.19 15.23 11.88
C PRO A 160 3.85 15.98 11.86
N GLY A 161 3.25 16.20 10.67
CA GLY A 161 1.95 16.82 10.50
C GLY A 161 0.86 16.19 11.37
N GLN A 162 -0.10 17.02 11.76
CA GLN A 162 -1.15 16.65 12.71
C GLN A 162 -2.29 15.89 12.05
N THR A 163 -2.32 15.82 10.72
CA THR A 163 -3.40 15.21 9.95
C THR A 163 -2.93 14.05 9.09
N PHE A 164 -3.85 13.13 8.80
CA PHE A 164 -3.60 11.96 7.96
C PHE A 164 -3.16 12.39 6.55
N GLU A 165 -3.80 13.42 6.01
CA GLU A 165 -3.52 13.98 4.69
C GLU A 165 -2.11 14.57 4.57
N GLU A 166 -1.61 15.27 5.59
CA GLU A 166 -0.21 15.75 5.60
C GLU A 166 0.78 14.58 5.47
N LYS A 167 0.55 13.50 6.23
CA LYS A 167 1.38 12.28 6.17
C LYS A 167 1.24 11.55 4.83
N ILE A 168 0.03 11.49 4.27
CA ILE A 168 -0.19 10.90 2.94
C ILE A 168 0.48 11.74 1.84
N VAL A 169 0.46 13.07 1.93
CA VAL A 169 1.20 13.94 1.00
C VAL A 169 2.70 13.74 1.16
N ALA A 170 3.23 13.59 2.38
CA ALA A 170 4.64 13.24 2.61
C ALA A 170 5.03 11.92 1.91
N ILE A 171 4.22 10.87 2.08
CA ILE A 171 4.41 9.57 1.38
C ILE A 171 4.30 9.75 -0.14
N GLY A 172 3.30 10.50 -0.60
CA GLY A 172 3.01 10.74 -2.00
C GLY A 172 4.12 11.49 -2.71
N LEU A 173 4.78 12.44 -2.04
CA LEU A 173 5.97 13.11 -2.57
C LEU A 173 7.08 12.11 -2.84
N LEU A 174 7.44 11.26 -1.87
CA LEU A 174 8.46 10.23 -2.09
C LEU A 174 8.09 9.33 -3.29
N SER A 175 6.84 8.88 -3.38
CA SER A 175 6.37 8.07 -4.51
C SER A 175 6.49 8.79 -5.86
N GLN A 176 6.17 10.08 -5.92
CA GLN A 176 6.17 10.86 -7.14
C GLN A 176 7.59 11.10 -7.69
N TYR A 177 8.58 11.14 -6.80
CA TYR A 177 10.00 11.31 -7.12
C TYR A 177 10.80 10.00 -7.00
N GLU A 178 10.16 8.84 -7.21
CA GLU A 178 10.79 7.52 -6.97
C GLU A 178 12.14 7.31 -7.67
N LYS A 179 12.37 8.00 -8.81
CA LYS A 179 13.60 7.89 -9.61
C LYS A 179 14.85 8.45 -8.94
N VAL A 180 14.70 9.42 -8.03
CA VAL A 180 15.83 10.03 -7.31
C VAL A 180 16.04 9.42 -5.93
N LEU A 181 15.16 8.52 -5.47
CA LEU A 181 15.24 7.97 -4.12
C LEU A 181 16.43 7.00 -3.96
N GLY A 182 17.29 7.32 -3.01
CA GLY A 182 18.52 6.60 -2.69
C GLY A 182 18.47 5.99 -1.30
N ASP A 183 19.64 5.91 -0.66
CA ASP A 183 19.79 5.27 0.65
C ASP A 183 19.33 6.19 1.80
N ALA A 184 19.38 7.51 1.61
CA ALA A 184 18.81 8.44 2.59
C ALA A 184 17.28 8.34 2.61
N SER A 185 16.63 8.19 1.45
CA SER A 185 15.19 7.93 1.36
C SER A 185 14.80 6.58 1.98
N TRP A 186 15.65 5.55 1.81
CA TRP A 186 15.43 4.26 2.45
C TRP A 186 15.51 4.38 3.97
N ALA A 187 16.55 5.01 4.52
CA ALA A 187 16.69 5.20 5.96
C ALA A 187 15.52 6.00 6.55
N LEU A 188 15.07 7.03 5.84
CA LEU A 188 13.90 7.83 6.23
C LEU A 188 12.62 6.97 6.31
N THR A 189 12.31 6.24 5.24
CA THR A 189 11.09 5.43 5.19
C THR A 189 11.14 4.21 6.11
N ASP A 190 12.31 3.58 6.30
CA ASP A 190 12.49 2.49 7.27
C ASP A 190 12.20 2.96 8.71
N GLY A 191 12.58 4.19 9.08
CA GLY A 191 12.20 4.80 10.36
C GLY A 191 10.69 5.02 10.51
N TRP A 192 10.03 5.49 9.45
CA TRP A 192 8.60 5.77 9.46
C TRP A 192 7.70 4.54 9.53
N VAL A 193 8.20 3.36 9.14
CA VAL A 193 7.39 2.13 9.10
C VAL A 193 6.78 1.78 10.47
N ASP A 194 7.49 2.05 11.58
CA ASP A 194 6.95 1.80 12.92
C ASP A 194 5.96 2.88 13.39
N GLU A 195 6.10 4.10 12.86
CA GLU A 195 5.25 5.25 13.16
C GLU A 195 3.96 5.29 12.33
N ALA A 196 3.97 4.67 11.14
CA ALA A 196 2.86 4.59 10.18
C ALA A 196 1.72 3.70 10.69
N THR A 197 1.08 4.14 11.77
CA THR A 197 0.02 3.42 12.46
C THR A 197 -1.29 3.51 11.69
N GLY A 198 -1.98 2.38 11.59
CA GLY A 198 -3.19 2.24 10.79
C GLY A 198 -2.87 1.76 9.39
N TRP A 199 -3.74 0.94 8.83
CA TRP A 199 -3.50 0.32 7.53
C TRP A 199 -3.41 1.37 6.43
N GLY A 200 -4.12 2.50 6.54
CA GLY A 200 -4.05 3.59 5.56
C GLY A 200 -2.64 4.15 5.38
N LEU A 201 -1.91 4.43 6.47
CA LEU A 201 -0.54 4.95 6.41
C LEU A 201 0.47 3.83 6.10
N SER A 202 0.40 2.71 6.83
CA SER A 202 1.29 1.55 6.66
C SER A 202 1.30 1.07 5.21
N ASP A 203 0.12 0.87 4.61
CA ASP A 203 0.01 0.31 3.26
C ASP A 203 0.45 1.33 2.20
N SER A 204 0.12 2.62 2.39
CA SER A 204 0.51 3.69 1.46
C SER A 204 2.04 3.86 1.41
N LEU A 205 2.69 3.87 2.58
CA LEU A 205 4.14 3.96 2.69
C LEU A 205 4.82 2.73 2.06
N ALA A 206 4.30 1.54 2.36
CA ALA A 206 4.90 0.28 1.95
C ALA A 206 4.71 -0.02 0.45
N ALA A 207 3.49 0.13 -0.08
CA ALA A 207 3.19 -0.11 -1.49
C ALA A 207 3.69 1.00 -2.42
N GLY A 208 3.98 2.17 -1.86
CA GLY A 208 4.52 3.33 -2.54
C GLY A 208 6.03 3.36 -2.62
N PRO A 209 6.69 4.32 -1.93
CA PRO A 209 8.12 4.56 -2.09
C PRO A 209 8.95 3.33 -1.68
N VAL A 210 8.54 2.61 -0.63
CA VAL A 210 9.24 1.41 -0.16
C VAL A 210 9.24 0.31 -1.21
N ALA A 211 8.12 0.01 -1.86
CA ALA A 211 8.05 -1.04 -2.88
C ALA A 211 8.93 -0.72 -4.10
N GLY A 212 8.98 0.55 -4.53
CA GLY A 212 9.88 1.01 -5.58
C GLY A 212 11.36 0.79 -5.21
N MET A 213 11.74 1.26 -4.02
CA MET A 213 13.09 1.11 -3.49
C MET A 213 13.51 -0.35 -3.26
N VAL A 214 12.60 -1.21 -2.78
CA VAL A 214 12.84 -2.64 -2.60
C VAL A 214 13.11 -3.33 -3.92
N ARG A 215 12.35 -2.99 -4.97
CA ARG A 215 12.54 -3.56 -6.30
C ARG A 215 13.89 -3.14 -6.90
N SER A 216 14.35 -1.92 -6.65
CA SER A 216 15.60 -1.42 -7.24
C SER A 216 16.88 -1.97 -6.61
N LYS A 217 16.85 -2.45 -5.34
CA LYS A 217 18.05 -3.00 -4.68
C LYS A 217 17.76 -4.32 -3.95
N PRO A 218 18.39 -5.46 -4.31
CA PRO A 218 18.21 -6.76 -3.63
C PRO A 218 18.47 -6.74 -2.12
N ALA A 219 19.37 -5.88 -1.64
CA ALA A 219 19.65 -5.70 -0.22
C ALA A 219 18.42 -5.23 0.59
N ARG A 220 17.54 -4.42 -0.03
CA ARG A 220 16.32 -3.92 0.60
C ARG A 220 15.23 -5.00 0.67
N PHE A 221 15.21 -5.94 -0.27
CA PHE A 221 14.39 -7.14 -0.12
C PHE A 221 14.79 -7.96 1.11
N ARG A 222 16.10 -8.15 1.36
CA ARG A 222 16.58 -8.79 2.59
C ARG A 222 16.17 -8.01 3.85
N ALA A 223 16.09 -6.68 3.78
CA ALA A 223 15.62 -5.86 4.89
C ALA A 223 14.14 -6.11 5.21
N ILE A 224 13.25 -6.11 4.21
CA ILE A 224 11.83 -6.39 4.44
C ILE A 224 11.57 -7.85 4.85
N LEU A 225 12.45 -8.79 4.48
CA LEU A 225 12.41 -10.15 5.04
C LEU A 225 12.70 -10.17 6.54
N ARG A 226 13.53 -9.25 7.07
CA ARG A 226 13.73 -9.10 8.52
C ARG A 226 12.51 -8.47 9.18
N TRP A 227 11.82 -7.55 8.50
CA TRP A 227 10.60 -6.94 9.01
C TRP A 227 9.52 -7.97 9.35
N THR A 228 9.49 -9.16 8.72
CA THR A 228 8.53 -10.22 9.05
C THR A 228 8.66 -10.75 10.48
N ARG A 229 9.77 -10.47 11.17
CA ARG A 229 10.03 -10.88 12.57
C ARG A 229 9.93 -9.72 13.56
N ALA A 230 9.57 -8.52 13.11
CA ALA A 230 9.47 -7.35 13.96
C ALA A 230 8.39 -7.52 15.05
N THR A 231 8.61 -6.91 16.22
CA THR A 231 7.60 -6.85 17.29
C THR A 231 6.41 -5.98 16.87
N ASN A 232 6.68 -4.86 16.20
CA ASN A 232 5.67 -3.97 15.64
C ASN A 232 4.90 -4.67 14.49
N LEU A 233 3.56 -4.73 14.63
CA LEU A 233 2.71 -5.38 13.63
C LEU A 233 2.60 -4.60 12.32
N TRP A 234 2.70 -3.26 12.35
CA TRP A 234 2.68 -2.42 11.15
C TRP A 234 3.93 -2.64 10.32
N ARG A 235 5.10 -2.84 10.96
CA ARG A 235 6.32 -3.25 10.25
C ARG A 235 6.18 -4.62 9.58
N ARG A 236 5.58 -5.59 10.26
CA ARG A 236 5.28 -6.90 9.65
C ARG A 236 4.28 -6.75 8.49
N ARG A 237 3.21 -5.97 8.65
CA ARG A 237 2.21 -5.70 7.61
C ARG A 237 2.83 -4.98 6.40
N ALA A 238 3.60 -3.93 6.63
CA ALA A 238 4.30 -3.16 5.61
C ALA A 238 5.19 -4.06 4.74
N SER A 239 5.84 -5.08 5.33
CA SER A 239 6.65 -6.03 4.56
C SER A 239 5.87 -6.74 3.43
N THR A 240 4.57 -7.00 3.61
CA THR A 240 3.72 -7.58 2.57
C THR A 240 3.38 -6.59 1.46
N TYR A 241 3.13 -5.32 1.80
CA TYR A 241 2.80 -4.28 0.82
C TYR A 241 4.01 -3.81 0.02
N ALA A 242 5.22 -3.94 0.58
CA ALA A 242 6.47 -3.77 -0.15
C ALA A 242 6.64 -4.76 -1.32
N LEU A 243 5.84 -5.83 -1.39
CA LEU A 243 5.81 -6.78 -2.52
C LEU A 243 5.13 -6.23 -3.77
N HIS A 244 4.49 -5.05 -3.69
CA HIS A 244 3.63 -4.53 -4.74
C HIS A 244 4.28 -4.56 -6.13
N ARG A 245 5.50 -4.05 -6.25
CA ARG A 245 6.18 -3.97 -7.54
C ARG A 245 6.60 -5.35 -8.07
N TYR A 246 6.89 -6.34 -7.21
CA TYR A 246 7.19 -7.72 -7.64
C TYR A 246 5.96 -8.40 -8.25
N VAL A 247 4.82 -8.35 -7.55
CA VAL A 247 3.59 -9.00 -8.03
C VAL A 247 3.09 -8.35 -9.32
N ARG A 248 3.18 -7.02 -9.44
CA ARG A 248 2.83 -6.31 -10.69
C ARG A 248 3.74 -6.69 -11.86
N ALA A 249 5.01 -6.98 -11.59
CA ALA A 249 5.94 -7.49 -12.58
C ALA A 249 5.83 -9.01 -12.82
N LYS A 250 4.85 -9.67 -12.19
CA LYS A 250 4.63 -11.13 -12.26
C LYS A 250 5.79 -11.97 -11.70
N GLU A 251 6.64 -11.39 -10.86
CA GLU A 251 7.73 -12.08 -10.17
C GLU A 251 7.25 -12.59 -8.81
N LEU A 252 6.86 -13.87 -8.73
CA LEU A 252 6.17 -14.40 -7.54
C LEU A 252 7.09 -15.11 -6.53
N ASP A 253 8.34 -15.42 -6.86
CA ASP A 253 9.24 -16.15 -5.96
C ASP A 253 9.47 -15.41 -4.64
N ARG A 254 9.84 -14.12 -4.73
CA ARG A 254 10.04 -13.24 -3.58
C ARG A 254 8.75 -13.01 -2.78
N PRO A 255 7.60 -12.71 -3.41
CA PRO A 255 6.31 -12.70 -2.74
C PRO A 255 5.99 -13.97 -1.95
N PHE A 256 6.07 -15.16 -2.57
CA PHE A 256 5.77 -16.41 -1.85
C PHE A 256 6.75 -16.65 -0.70
N GLN A 257 8.05 -16.38 -0.88
CA GLN A 257 9.05 -16.49 0.17
C GLN A 257 8.73 -15.60 1.39
N LEU A 258 8.31 -14.35 1.16
CA LEU A 258 7.97 -13.42 2.24
C LEU A 258 6.63 -13.81 2.90
N LEU A 259 5.60 -14.09 2.10
CA LEU A 259 4.27 -14.44 2.60
C LEU A 259 4.30 -15.72 3.43
N GLU A 260 5.11 -16.71 3.06
CA GLU A 260 5.29 -17.95 3.83
C GLU A 260 5.73 -17.69 5.28
N LYS A 261 6.59 -16.69 5.50
CA LYS A 261 7.07 -16.30 6.83
C LYS A 261 5.97 -15.69 7.71
N LEU A 262 4.93 -15.11 7.11
CA LEU A 262 3.83 -14.44 7.80
C LEU A 262 2.51 -15.23 7.77
N LEU A 263 2.48 -16.40 7.11
CA LEU A 263 1.28 -17.21 6.93
C LEU A 263 0.49 -17.48 8.22
N ARG A 264 1.18 -17.56 9.35
CA ARG A 264 0.62 -17.89 10.67
C ARG A 264 0.80 -16.76 11.67
N ASP A 265 0.99 -15.53 11.21
CA ASP A 265 1.03 -14.36 12.09
C ASP A 265 -0.22 -14.33 12.97
N ARG A 266 -0.07 -13.95 14.25
CA ARG A 266 -1.19 -13.91 15.20
C ARG A 266 -2.06 -12.67 15.02
N GLU A 267 -1.52 -11.61 14.41
CA GLU A 267 -2.20 -10.32 14.31
C GLU A 267 -3.17 -10.30 13.13
N PHE A 268 -4.43 -9.95 13.40
CA PHE A 268 -5.50 -9.88 12.41
C PHE A 268 -5.13 -9.02 11.19
N TRP A 269 -4.53 -7.85 11.42
CA TRP A 269 -4.13 -6.95 10.35
C TRP A 269 -3.01 -7.54 9.48
N VAL A 270 -2.08 -8.29 10.05
CA VAL A 270 -1.03 -8.96 9.25
C VAL A 270 -1.64 -10.12 8.46
N GLN A 271 -2.51 -10.93 9.07
CA GLN A 271 -3.22 -12.02 8.40
C GLN A 271 -4.03 -11.52 7.19
N ARG A 272 -4.76 -10.41 7.35
CA ARG A 272 -5.53 -9.81 6.26
C ARG A 272 -4.62 -9.33 5.12
N ALA A 273 -3.44 -8.79 5.43
CA ALA A 273 -2.46 -8.38 4.43
C ALA A 273 -1.87 -9.57 3.67
N VAL A 274 -1.51 -10.65 4.37
CA VAL A 274 -1.06 -11.90 3.75
C VAL A 274 -2.12 -12.47 2.81
N GLY A 275 -3.38 -12.52 3.25
CA GLY A 275 -4.49 -12.96 2.41
C GLY A 275 -4.68 -12.08 1.17
N THR A 276 -4.61 -10.75 1.32
CA THR A 276 -4.66 -9.80 0.20
C THR A 276 -3.58 -10.08 -0.83
N TRP A 277 -2.33 -10.24 -0.40
CA TRP A 277 -1.21 -10.45 -1.32
C TRP A 277 -1.19 -11.84 -1.95
N LEU A 278 -1.69 -12.88 -1.25
CA LEU A 278 -1.97 -14.17 -1.87
C LEU A 278 -3.06 -14.08 -2.94
N ARG A 279 -4.12 -13.29 -2.72
CA ARG A 279 -5.14 -13.01 -3.74
C ARG A 279 -4.57 -12.26 -4.94
N GLU A 280 -3.66 -11.31 -4.74
CA GLU A 280 -2.97 -10.64 -5.86
C GLU A 280 -2.05 -11.61 -6.62
N CYS A 281 -1.35 -12.52 -5.91
CA CYS A 281 -0.59 -13.60 -6.56
C CYS A 281 -1.50 -14.54 -7.36
N TRP A 282 -2.70 -14.85 -6.85
CA TRP A 282 -3.69 -15.68 -7.55
C TRP A 282 -4.08 -15.11 -8.91
N LYS A 283 -4.26 -13.77 -9.00
CA LYS A 283 -4.59 -13.09 -10.27
C LYS A 283 -3.48 -13.23 -11.31
N VAL A 284 -2.23 -13.41 -10.87
CA VAL A 284 -1.06 -13.60 -11.74
C VAL A 284 -0.87 -15.08 -12.08
N ASP A 285 -0.82 -15.95 -11.07
CA ASP A 285 -0.66 -17.39 -11.22
C ASP A 285 -1.58 -18.13 -10.23
N ARG A 286 -2.75 -18.51 -10.74
CA ARG A 286 -3.73 -19.30 -10.01
C ARG A 286 -3.18 -20.64 -9.57
N LYS A 287 -2.57 -21.41 -10.47
CA LYS A 287 -2.16 -22.81 -10.21
C LYS A 287 -1.13 -22.86 -9.09
N ARG A 288 -0.15 -21.95 -9.13
CA ARG A 288 0.88 -21.85 -8.09
C ARG A 288 0.29 -21.44 -6.74
N THR A 289 -0.63 -20.47 -6.73
CA THR A 289 -1.29 -20.02 -5.49
C THR A 289 -2.18 -21.10 -4.90
N GLU A 290 -2.93 -21.84 -5.73
CA GLU A 290 -3.72 -22.99 -5.30
C GLU A 290 -2.83 -24.07 -4.66
N LYS A 291 -1.73 -24.44 -5.32
CA LYS A 291 -0.75 -25.40 -4.80
C LYS A 291 -0.18 -24.94 -3.46
N PHE A 292 0.18 -23.66 -3.36
CA PHE A 292 0.70 -23.05 -2.14
C PHE A 292 -0.31 -23.10 -0.98
N LEU A 293 -1.59 -22.80 -1.22
CA LEU A 293 -2.61 -22.87 -0.17
C LEU A 293 -2.85 -24.32 0.26
N VAL A 294 -2.93 -25.26 -0.69
CA VAL A 294 -3.12 -26.69 -0.44
C VAL A 294 -1.96 -27.27 0.39
N SER A 295 -0.71 -26.88 0.11
CA SER A 295 0.46 -27.38 0.86
C SER A 295 0.54 -26.83 2.29
N HIS A 296 -0.17 -25.75 2.60
CA HIS A 296 -0.11 -25.08 3.89
C HIS A 296 -1.36 -25.25 4.76
N ILE A 297 -2.53 -25.56 4.17
CA ILE A 297 -3.81 -25.57 4.89
C ILE A 297 -3.81 -26.52 6.10
N GLN A 298 -3.26 -27.72 5.96
CA GLN A 298 -3.18 -28.72 7.05
C GLN A 298 -2.21 -28.33 8.18
N ARG A 299 -1.33 -27.36 7.93
CA ARG A 299 -0.41 -26.79 8.92
C ARG A 299 -1.05 -25.63 9.69
N GLY A 300 -2.37 -25.44 9.59
CA GLY A 300 -3.13 -24.45 10.37
C GLY A 300 -3.02 -23.03 9.83
N LEU A 301 -3.54 -22.78 8.62
CA LEU A 301 -3.67 -21.41 8.13
C LEU A 301 -4.79 -20.66 8.89
N PRO A 302 -4.56 -19.39 9.30
CA PRO A 302 -5.61 -18.59 9.91
C PRO A 302 -6.82 -18.43 8.98
N PRO A 303 -8.07 -18.51 9.50
CA PRO A 303 -9.28 -18.40 8.68
C PRO A 303 -9.36 -17.11 7.86
N VAL A 304 -8.82 -16.00 8.40
CA VAL A 304 -8.77 -14.71 7.70
C VAL A 304 -7.90 -14.78 6.46
N VAL A 305 -6.72 -15.41 6.54
CA VAL A 305 -5.82 -15.60 5.39
C VAL A 305 -6.53 -16.40 4.30
N VAL A 306 -7.15 -17.52 4.67
CA VAL A 306 -7.86 -18.40 3.72
C VAL A 306 -9.03 -17.67 3.08
N SER A 307 -9.85 -16.97 3.87
CA SER A 307 -11.01 -16.23 3.39
C SER A 307 -10.61 -15.19 2.33
N VAL A 308 -9.67 -14.31 2.68
CA VAL A 308 -9.24 -13.20 1.80
C VAL A 308 -8.49 -13.73 0.57
N ALA A 309 -7.60 -14.71 0.74
CA ALA A 309 -6.84 -15.29 -0.38
C ALA A 309 -7.74 -15.99 -1.41
N THR A 310 -8.92 -16.48 -0.99
CA THR A 310 -9.81 -17.29 -1.83
C THR A 310 -11.07 -16.55 -2.29
N GLU A 311 -11.14 -15.22 -2.12
CA GLU A 311 -12.26 -14.39 -2.61
C GLU A 311 -12.53 -14.58 -4.12
N ARG A 312 -11.48 -14.87 -4.90
CA ARG A 312 -11.57 -15.12 -6.35
C ARG A 312 -11.59 -16.61 -6.72
N ALA A 313 -11.58 -17.50 -5.74
CA ALA A 313 -11.55 -18.94 -5.97
C ALA A 313 -12.95 -19.52 -6.22
N SER A 314 -13.01 -20.60 -7.01
CA SER A 314 -14.25 -21.32 -7.24
C SER A 314 -14.84 -21.88 -5.94
N LYS A 315 -16.17 -22.07 -5.91
CA LYS A 315 -16.87 -22.71 -4.79
C LYS A 315 -16.28 -24.11 -4.50
N ALA A 316 -15.94 -24.85 -5.54
CA ALA A 316 -15.33 -26.18 -5.45
C ALA A 316 -13.96 -26.14 -4.76
N PHE A 317 -13.09 -25.18 -5.11
CA PHE A 317 -11.77 -25.05 -4.49
C PHE A 317 -11.89 -24.66 -3.01
N ARG A 318 -12.77 -23.71 -2.67
CA ARG A 318 -13.04 -23.34 -1.27
C ARG A 318 -13.57 -24.52 -0.45
N ALA A 319 -14.46 -25.33 -1.04
CA ALA A 319 -14.94 -26.56 -0.41
C ALA A 319 -13.83 -27.59 -0.17
N ARG A 320 -12.92 -27.77 -1.16
CA ARG A 320 -11.74 -28.63 -1.03
C ARG A 320 -10.85 -28.19 0.14
N LEU A 321 -10.50 -26.91 0.21
CA LEU A 321 -9.68 -26.39 1.32
C LEU A 321 -10.34 -26.59 2.69
N ARG A 322 -11.66 -26.38 2.80
CA ARG A 322 -12.39 -26.63 4.05
C ARG A 322 -12.29 -28.09 4.49
N ARG A 323 -12.50 -29.06 3.58
CA ARG A 323 -12.36 -30.50 3.89
C ARG A 323 -10.95 -30.86 4.34
N MET A 324 -9.93 -30.27 3.73
CA MET A 324 -8.54 -30.49 4.13
C MET A 324 -8.21 -29.90 5.51
N ASN A 325 -8.85 -28.80 5.88
CA ASN A 325 -8.64 -28.13 7.17
C ASN A 325 -9.35 -28.83 8.33
N THR A 326 -10.49 -29.49 8.09
CA THR A 326 -11.30 -30.16 9.12
C THR A 326 -10.67 -31.44 9.68
N TRP A 327 -9.69 -32.04 9.02
CA TRP A 327 -9.06 -33.29 9.47
C TRP A 327 -8.32 -33.17 10.81
N LYS A 328 -7.93 -31.95 11.24
CA LYS A 328 -7.33 -31.69 12.57
C LYS A 328 -8.33 -31.26 13.65
N ARG A 329 -9.62 -31.14 13.33
CA ARG A 329 -10.71 -30.81 14.28
C ARG A 329 -11.51 -32.04 14.72
N ALA A 330 -10.97 -33.25 14.56
CA ALA A 330 -11.51 -34.42 15.26
C ALA A 330 -11.49 -34.12 16.77
N PRO A 331 -12.58 -34.43 17.51
CA PRO A 331 -12.68 -34.07 18.91
C PRO A 331 -11.51 -34.71 19.68
N LYS A 332 -10.85 -33.91 20.53
CA LYS A 332 -10.08 -34.49 21.63
C LYS A 332 -11.09 -35.30 22.44
N ARG A 333 -10.92 -36.63 22.42
CA ARG A 333 -11.66 -37.54 23.30
C ARG A 333 -11.40 -37.17 24.75
#